data_AF-A0A2T4ZBK9-F1
#
_entry.id   AF-A0A2T4ZBK9-F1
#
_cell.length_a   1.000
_cell.length_b   1.000
_cell.length_c   1.000
_cell.angle_alpha   90.00
_cell.angle_beta   90.00
_cell.angle_gamma   90.00
#
_symmetry.space_group_name_H-M   'P 1'
#
loop_
_entity.id
_entity.type
_entity.pdbx_description
1 polymer ?
#
loop_
_entity_poly.entity_id
_entity_poly.type
_entity_poly.pdbx_seq_one_letter_code
_entity_poly.pdbx_strand_id
1 'polypeptide(L)' 'MNTTCILCDQSFTPHPQQQKKLRKHPHRLFLCPDCHRRITERLRSNQPHQSKEE' A
#
# COMPACT_ATOMS: atom_id res chain seq x y z
N MET A 1 -2.32 11.15 11.24
CA MET A 1 -0.97 10.57 11.05
C MET A 1 -0.72 10.60 9.56
N ASN A 2 0.31 11.30 9.10
CA ASN A 2 0.79 11.22 7.73
C ASN A 2 1.88 10.15 7.65
N THR A 3 1.96 9.45 6.53
CA THR A 3 2.99 8.43 6.28
C THR A 3 3.57 8.66 4.90
N THR A 4 4.88 8.50 4.79
CA THR A 4 5.61 8.67 3.54
C THR A 4 5.62 7.36 2.77
N CYS A 5 5.27 7.40 1.49
CA CYS A 5 5.36 6.26 0.61
C CYS A 5 6.82 5.95 0.29
N ILE A 6 7.25 4.70 0.44
CA ILE A 6 8.64 4.32 0.12
C ILE A 6 8.96 4.38 -1.39
N LEU A 7 7.96 4.33 -2.27
CA LEU A 7 8.20 4.27 -3.72
C LEU A 7 8.22 5.62 -4.41
N CYS A 8 7.52 6.61 -3.87
CA CYS A 8 7.41 7.94 -4.48
C CYS A 8 7.73 9.08 -3.53
N ASP A 9 8.13 8.76 -2.29
CA ASP A 9 8.44 9.71 -1.22
C ASP A 9 7.34 10.74 -0.92
N GLN A 10 6.11 10.49 -1.40
CA GLN A 10 4.97 11.36 -1.14
C GLN A 10 4.35 11.03 0.21
N SER A 11 4.03 12.10 0.94
CA SER A 11 3.22 12.02 2.16
C SER A 11 1.76 11.75 1.79
N PHE A 12 1.16 10.76 2.43
CA PHE A 12 -0.26 10.46 2.27
C PHE A 12 -0.91 10.14 3.61
N THR A 13 -2.24 10.18 3.64
CA THR A 13 -3.02 9.80 4.82
C THR A 13 -3.43 8.33 4.70
N PRO A 14 -2.89 7.42 5.54
CA PRO A 14 -3.26 6.01 5.52
C PRO A 14 -4.69 5.81 6.03
N HIS A 15 -5.36 4.77 5.53
CA HIS A 15 -6.69 4.37 6.00
C HIS A 15 -6.68 4.03 7.51
N PRO A 16 -7.77 4.17 8.27
CA PRO A 16 -7.79 3.89 9.71
C PRO A 16 -7.25 2.51 10.11
N GLN A 17 -7.48 1.47 9.28
CA GLN A 17 -6.91 0.14 9.49
C GLN A 17 -5.39 0.11 9.28
N GLN A 18 -4.87 0.81 8.26
CA GLN A 18 -3.43 0.96 8.03
C GLN A 18 -2.78 1.76 9.16
N GLN A 19 -3.44 2.81 9.66
CA GLN A 19 -2.99 3.58 10.80
C GLN A 19 -2.87 2.70 12.07
N LYS A 20 -3.84 1.80 12.32
CA LYS A 20 -3.74 0.82 13.41
C LYS A 20 -2.54 -0.12 13.23
N LYS A 21 -2.27 -0.59 12.00
CA LYS A 21 -1.11 -1.44 11.68
C LYS A 21 0.21 -0.69 11.91
N LEU A 22 0.31 0.57 11.46
CA LEU A 22 1.47 1.45 11.67
C LEU A 22 1.73 1.70 13.15
N ARG A 23 0.69 1.92 13.97
CA ARG A 23 0.84 2.10 15.42
C ARG A 23 1.41 0.87 16.11
N LYS A 24 1.03 -0.35 15.67
CA LYS A 24 1.55 -1.61 16.21
C LYS A 24 2.92 -1.98 15.64
N HIS A 25 3.19 -1.64 14.39
CA HIS A 25 4.39 -1.98 13.65
C HIS A 25 4.94 -0.74 12.92
N PRO A 26 5.58 0.20 13.64
CA PRO A 26 6.05 1.46 13.06
C PRO A 26 7.21 1.29 12.08
N HIS A 27 7.92 0.17 12.14
CA HIS A 27 8.97 -0.21 11.18
C HIS A 27 8.43 -0.75 9.85
N ARG A 28 7.11 -0.98 9.74
CA ARG A 28 6.51 -1.55 8.53
C ARG A 28 6.35 -0.46 7.48
N LEU A 29 6.88 -0.71 6.30
CA LEU A 29 6.77 0.18 5.14
C LEU A 29 5.35 0.14 4.57
N PHE A 30 4.85 1.30 4.13
CA PHE A 30 3.55 1.42 3.48
C PHE A 30 3.66 2.12 2.13
N LEU A 31 2.77 1.71 1.23
CA LEU A 31 2.63 2.30 -0.10
C LEU A 31 1.45 3.26 -0.09
N CYS A 32 1.58 4.37 -0.81
CA CYS A 32 0.43 5.22 -1.10
C CYS A 32 -0.57 4.47 -1.99
N PRO A 33 -1.84 4.91 -2.01
CA PRO A 33 -2.89 4.28 -2.81
C PRO A 33 -2.54 4.18 -4.30
N ASP A 34 -1.90 5.22 -4.86
CA ASP A 34 -1.48 5.25 -6.26
C ASP A 34 -0.42 4.21 -6.58
N CYS A 35 0.64 4.12 -5.76
CA CYS A 35 1.69 3.13 -5.93
C CYS A 35 1.15 1.72 -5.76
N HIS A 36 0.27 1.50 -4.77
CA HIS A 36 -0.39 0.22 -4.57
C HIS A 36 -1.21 -0.16 -5.81
N ARG A 37 -2.05 0.75 -6.33
CA ARG A 37 -2.86 0.52 -7.53
C ARG A 37 -2.01 0.20 -8.75
N ARG A 38 -0.96 0.98 -9.03
CA ARG A 38 -0.05 0.75 -10.18
C ARG A 38 0.58 -0.64 -10.11
N ILE A 39 1.00 -1.08 -8.93
CA ILE A 39 1.56 -2.42 -8.73
C ILE A 39 0.48 -3.48 -8.94
N THR A 40 -0.70 -3.31 -8.33
CA THR A 40 -1.82 -4.26 -8.50
C THR A 40 -2.23 -4.38 -9.98
N GLU A 41 -2.34 -3.28 -10.71
CA GLU A 41 -2.66 -3.27 -12.14
C GLU A 41 -1.57 -3.98 -12.95
N ARG A 42 -0.29 -3.68 -12.68
CA ARG A 42 0.84 -4.34 -13.35
C ARG A 42 0.89 -5.84 -13.07
N LEU A 43 0.62 -6.26 -11.84
CA LEU A 43 0.53 -7.68 -11.46
C LEU A 43 -0.62 -8.37 -12.18
N ARG A 44 -1.80 -7.73 -12.27
CA ARG A 44 -2.95 -8.25 -13.02
C ARG A 44 -2.64 -8.39 -14.50
N SER A 45 -1.94 -7.44 -15.10
CA SER A 45 -1.54 -7.51 -16.51
C SER A 45 -0.48 -8.59 -16.79
N ASN A 46 0.31 -8.96 -15.77
CA ASN A 46 1.42 -9.91 -15.91
C ASN A 46 1.12 -11.32 -15.34
N GLN A 47 -0.12 -11.62 -14.93
CA GLN A 47 -0.51 -12.96 -14.48
C GLN A 47 -1.78 -13.50 -15.16
N PRO A 48 -1.77 -14.77 -15.62
CA PRO A 48 -3.00 -15.54 -15.73
C PRO A 48 -3.47 -15.90 -14.32
N HIS A 49 -4.58 -15.29 -13.88
CA HIS A 49 -5.45 -15.76 -12.80
C HIS A 49 -4.75 -16.17 -11.47
N GLN A 50 -4.52 -15.22 -10.56
CA GLN A 50 -4.55 -15.52 -9.12
C GLN A 50 -5.44 -14.53 -8.39
N SER A 51 -6.55 -15.09 -7.91
CA SER A 51 -7.59 -14.51 -7.08
C SER A 51 -7.08 -14.18 -5.66
N LYS A 52 -7.89 -13.40 -4.95
CA LYS A 52 -7.88 -13.05 -3.51
C LYS A 52 -7.05 -11.79 -3.23
N GLU A 53 -7.48 -10.85 -2.40
CA GLU A 53 -8.08 -10.95 -1.05
C GLU A 53 -9.18 -9.87 -0.89
N GLU A 54 -10.42 -10.20 -0.49
CA GLU A 54 -10.98 -10.36 0.88
C GLU A 54 -11.61 -9.06 1.44
#